data_AF-A0A429Y1Q3-F1
#
_entry.id   AF-A0A429Y1Q3-F1
#
_cell.length_a   1.000
_cell.length_b   1.000
_cell.length_c   1.000
_cell.angle_alpha   90.00
_cell.angle_beta   90.00
_cell.angle_gamma   90.00
#
_symmetry.space_group_name_H-M   'P 1'
#
loop_
_entity.id
_entity.type
_entity.pdbx_description
1 polymer ?
#
loop_
_entity_poly.entity_id
_entity_poly.type
_entity_poly.pdbx_seq_one_letter_code
_entity_poly.pdbx_strand_id
1 'polypeptide(L)'
;MQTKQTAERDFIDGWILEELIKGKTIEEMNGTTFVFGKELLTLKRNAEGSFDVEPLETKDIVIIQEEGKMRIENMCDKCGTEHQTFKEVIQCCEDIE
;
A
#
# COMPACT_ATOMS: atom_id res chain seq x y z
N MET A 1 -2.69 -19.42 -6.56
CA MET A 1 -2.00 -18.38 -7.35
C MET A 1 -2.92 -17.22 -7.75
N GLN A 2 -4.25 -17.38 -7.86
CA GLN A 2 -5.18 -16.27 -8.17
C GLN A 2 -5.47 -15.32 -7.00
N THR A 3 -5.37 -15.77 -5.74
CA THR A 3 -5.72 -14.98 -4.55
C THR A 3 -4.76 -13.85 -4.21
N LYS A 4 -3.53 -13.88 -4.74
CA LYS A 4 -2.50 -12.86 -4.44
C LYS A 4 -2.70 -11.60 -5.27
N GLN A 5 -3.01 -11.76 -6.55
CA GLN A 5 -3.30 -10.65 -7.48
C GLN A 5 -4.55 -9.86 -7.10
N THR A 6 -5.54 -10.47 -6.46
CA THR A 6 -6.73 -9.74 -5.98
C THR A 6 -6.39 -8.85 -4.79
N ALA A 7 -5.72 -9.38 -3.76
CA ALA A 7 -5.37 -8.59 -2.59
C ALA A 7 -4.46 -7.40 -2.92
N GLU A 8 -3.48 -7.60 -3.81
CA GLU A 8 -2.58 -6.54 -4.31
C GLU A 8 -3.34 -5.41 -5.01
N ARG A 9 -4.34 -5.76 -5.82
CA ARG A 9 -5.20 -4.79 -6.50
C ARG A 9 -6.15 -4.07 -5.54
N ASP A 10 -6.71 -4.78 -4.56
CA ASP A 10 -7.61 -4.19 -3.58
C ASP A 10 -6.94 -3.05 -2.78
N PHE A 11 -5.65 -3.19 -2.43
CA PHE A 11 -4.88 -2.13 -1.77
C PHE A 11 -4.65 -0.91 -2.66
N ILE A 12 -4.29 -1.14 -3.94
CA ILE A 12 -4.05 -0.05 -4.89
C ILE A 12 -5.35 0.68 -5.19
N ASP A 13 -6.45 -0.04 -5.37
CA ASP A 13 -7.79 0.53 -5.59
C ASP A 13 -8.24 1.36 -4.38
N GLY A 14 -8.02 0.86 -3.16
CA GLY A 14 -8.26 1.61 -1.92
C GLY A 14 -7.45 2.91 -1.87
N TRP A 15 -6.16 2.86 -2.19
CA TRP A 15 -5.31 4.05 -2.24
C TRP A 15 -5.78 5.06 -3.30
N ILE A 16 -6.15 4.61 -4.51
CA ILE A 16 -6.67 5.49 -5.57
C ILE A 16 -7.93 6.23 -5.07
N LEU A 17 -8.86 5.51 -4.44
CA LEU A 17 -10.09 6.10 -3.90
C LEU A 17 -9.77 7.17 -2.85
N GLU A 18 -8.86 6.89 -1.92
CA GLU A 18 -8.45 7.86 -0.90
C GLU A 18 -7.84 9.13 -1.50
N GLU A 19 -6.96 9.00 -2.49
CA GLU A 19 -6.30 10.14 -3.11
C GLU A 19 -7.28 10.98 -3.94
N LEU A 20 -8.26 10.34 -4.60
CA LEU A 20 -9.38 11.04 -5.24
C LEU A 20 -10.21 11.82 -4.21
N ILE A 21 -10.50 11.24 -3.05
CA ILE A 21 -11.21 11.91 -1.95
C ILE A 21 -10.41 13.11 -1.42
N LYS A 22 -9.07 12.99 -1.38
CA LYS A 22 -8.15 14.10 -1.02
C LYS A 22 -8.03 15.16 -2.12
N GLY A 23 -8.65 14.93 -3.29
CA GLY A 23 -8.73 15.89 -4.39
C GLY A 23 -7.58 15.78 -5.40
N LYS A 24 -6.76 14.73 -5.36
CA LYS A 24 -5.74 14.51 -6.40
C LYS A 24 -6.41 14.18 -7.73
N THR A 25 -5.83 14.74 -8.78
CA THR A 25 -6.21 14.45 -10.16
C THR A 25 -5.58 13.15 -10.65
N ILE A 26 -6.18 12.60 -11.70
CA ILE A 26 -5.67 11.40 -12.37
C ILE A 26 -4.25 11.62 -12.90
N GLU A 27 -3.96 12.84 -13.35
CA GLU A 27 -2.65 13.23 -13.89
C GLU A 27 -1.57 13.27 -12.80
N GLU A 28 -1.92 13.68 -11.58
CA GLU A 28 -1.01 13.68 -10.44
C GLU A 28 -0.72 12.28 -9.90
N MET A 29 -1.69 11.36 -10.00
CA MET A 29 -1.51 9.97 -9.55
C MET A 29 -0.82 9.10 -10.61
N ASN A 30 -0.88 9.48 -11.88
CA ASN A 30 -0.25 8.75 -12.98
C ASN A 30 1.28 8.67 -12.78
N GLY A 31 1.84 7.46 -12.91
CA GLY A 31 3.26 7.19 -12.67
C GLY A 31 3.61 6.86 -11.21
N THR A 32 2.64 6.88 -10.28
CA THR A 32 2.87 6.43 -8.90
C THR A 32 3.34 4.97 -8.92
N THR A 33 4.41 4.69 -8.18
CA THR A 33 4.98 3.34 -8.07
C THR A 33 4.80 2.82 -6.65
N PHE A 34 4.26 1.61 -6.55
CA PHE A 34 4.01 0.88 -5.32
C PHE A 34 5.08 -0.19 -5.17
N VAL A 35 5.51 -0.40 -3.93
CA VAL A 35 6.41 -1.50 -3.57
C VAL A 35 5.60 -2.56 -2.86
N PHE A 36 5.52 -3.76 -3.45
CA PHE A 36 4.85 -4.91 -2.85
C PHE A 36 5.83 -6.07 -2.73
N GLY A 37 6.39 -6.26 -1.53
CA GLY A 37 7.44 -7.26 -1.29
C GLY A 37 8.69 -7.01 -2.14
N LYS A 38 8.87 -7.79 -3.21
CA LYS A 38 10.00 -7.67 -4.17
C LYS A 38 9.55 -7.19 -5.56
N GLU A 39 8.30 -6.76 -5.69
CA GLU A 39 7.71 -6.31 -6.95
C GLU A 39 7.48 -4.80 -6.89
N LEU A 40 7.74 -4.14 -8.02
CA LEU A 40 7.33 -2.76 -8.24
C LEU A 40 6.13 -2.78 -9.17
N LEU A 41 5.09 -2.03 -8.82
CA LEU A 41 3.88 -1.85 -9.62
C LEU A 41 3.71 -0.36 -9.89
N THR A 42 3.38 0.03 -11.11
CA THR A 42 3.20 1.44 -11.48
C THR A 42 1.80 1.67 -12.02
N LEU A 43 1.17 2.74 -11.55
CA LEU A 43 -0.10 3.23 -12.11
C LEU A 43 0.15 3.92 -13.45
N LYS A 44 -0.54 3.46 -14.49
CA LYS A 44 -0.58 4.14 -15.78
C LYS A 44 -2.00 4.50 -16.16
N ARG A 45 -2.20 5.74 -16.58
CA ARG A 45 -3.45 6.19 -17.17
C ARG A 45 -3.68 5.47 -18.49
N ASN A 46 -4.84 4.85 -18.63
CA ASN A 46 -5.26 4.22 -19.88
C ASN A 46 -6.07 5.18 -20.76
N ALA A 47 -6.37 4.76 -21.99
CA ALA A 47 -7.07 5.57 -22.98
C ALA A 47 -8.51 5.95 -22.56
N GLU A 48 -9.11 5.19 -21.64
CA GLU A 48 -10.44 5.41 -21.10
C GLU A 48 -10.46 6.41 -19.93
N GLY A 49 -9.28 6.88 -19.50
CA GLY A 49 -9.15 7.79 -18.37
C GLY A 49 -9.23 7.09 -17.01
N SER A 50 -9.04 5.77 -16.97
CA SER A 50 -8.85 5.00 -15.73
C SER A 50 -7.36 4.66 -15.55
N PHE A 51 -7.05 3.81 -14.56
CA PHE A 51 -5.71 3.31 -14.29
C PHE A 51 -5.56 1.83 -14.61
N ASP A 52 -4.45 1.51 -15.26
CA ASP A 52 -3.89 0.16 -15.32
C ASP A 52 -2.73 0.07 -14.33
N VAL A 53 -2.61 -1.09 -13.66
CA VAL A 53 -1.48 -1.41 -12.79
C VAL A 53 -0.54 -2.33 -13.54
N GLU A 54 0.65 -1.83 -13.85
CA GLU A 54 1.66 -2.57 -14.60
C GLU A 54 2.87 -2.92 -13.73
N PRO A 55 3.45 -4.13 -13.89
CA PRO A 55 4.72 -4.45 -13.26
C PRO A 55 5.84 -3.60 -13.84
N LEU A 56 6.71 -3.11 -12.96
CA LEU A 56 7.94 -2.41 -13.31
C LEU A 56 9.13 -3.36 -13.04
N GLU A 57 9.70 -3.92 -14.10
CA GLU A 57 10.81 -4.87 -13.97
C GLU A 57 12.05 -4.21 -13.36
N THR A 58 12.54 -4.79 -12.27
CA THR A 58 13.80 -4.40 -11.63
C THR A 58 14.50 -5.62 -11.06
N LYS A 59 15.83 -5.56 -10.93
CA LYS A 59 16.64 -6.63 -10.35
C LYS A 59 16.64 -6.58 -8.82
N ASP A 60 16.77 -5.38 -8.27
CA ASP A 60 16.87 -5.14 -6.83
C ASP A 60 16.02 -3.92 -6.46
N ILE A 61 15.41 -3.98 -5.28
CA ILE A 61 14.63 -2.87 -4.69
C ILE A 61 15.32 -2.48 -3.39
N VAL A 62 15.71 -1.21 -3.29
CA VAL A 62 16.26 -0.62 -2.07
C VAL A 62 15.36 0.52 -1.65
N ILE A 63 14.72 0.38 -0.49
CA ILE A 63 13.87 1.43 0.10
C ILE A 63 14.71 2.14 1.15
N ILE A 64 15.00 3.43 0.94
CA ILE A 64 15.64 4.28 1.93
C ILE A 64 14.54 5.12 2.59
N GLN A 65 14.31 4.89 3.88
CA GLN A 65 13.27 5.57 4.64
C GLN A 65 13.91 6.55 5.63
N GLU A 66 13.43 7.79 5.68
CA GLU A 66 13.84 8.76 6.71
C GLU A 66 13.21 8.36 8.06
N GLU A 67 14.06 8.18 9.09
CA GLU A 67 13.64 7.95 10.46
C GLU A 67 12.83 9.17 10.96
N GLY A 68 11.51 8.99 11.15
CA GLY A 68 10.62 10.03 11.71
C GLY A 68 9.30 10.26 10.97
N LYS A 69 9.12 9.72 9.75
CA LYS A 69 7.83 9.79 9.02
C LYS A 69 6.95 8.55 9.18
N MET A 70 7.42 7.53 9.89
CA MET A 70 6.59 6.41 10.27
C MET A 70 5.70 6.87 11.44
N ARG A 71 4.47 7.29 11.14
CA ARG A 71 3.40 7.13 12.13
C ARG A 71 3.16 5.64 12.23
N ILE A 72 3.97 4.98 13.06
CA ILE A 72 3.55 3.70 13.62
C ILE A 72 2.39 4.11 14.53
N GLU A 73 1.18 4.08 13.99
CA GLU A 73 0.01 4.04 14.83
C GLU A 73 0.19 2.77 15.64
N ASN A 74 0.23 2.89 16.95
CA ASN A 74 0.33 1.72 17.80
C ASN A 74 -1.02 0.98 17.77
N MET A 75 -1.60 0.71 16.62
CA MET A 75 -2.93 0.17 16.45
C MET A 75 -2.83 -1.23 15.87
N CYS A 76 -3.53 -2.18 16.47
CA CYS A 76 -3.59 -3.54 15.96
C CYS A 76 -4.37 -3.59 14.64
N ASP A 77 -3.75 -4.09 13.57
CA ASP A 77 -4.39 -4.22 12.25
C ASP A 77 -5.57 -5.21 12.25
N LYS A 78 -5.62 -6.15 13.21
CA LYS A 78 -6.70 -7.15 13.32
C LYS A 78 -7.93 -6.65 14.08
N CYS A 79 -7.74 -5.92 15.19
CA CYS A 79 -8.84 -5.54 16.09
C CYS A 79 -9.01 -4.02 16.29
N GLY A 80 -8.11 -3.20 15.73
CA GLY A 80 -8.16 -1.74 15.84
C GLY A 80 -7.84 -1.19 17.23
N THR A 81 -7.32 -2.02 18.15
CA THR A 81 -6.97 -1.55 19.51
C THR A 81 -5.68 -0.74 19.47
N GLU A 82 -5.69 0.44 20.09
CA GLU A 82 -4.51 1.27 20.30
C GLU A 82 -3.70 0.78 21.50
N HIS A 83 -2.38 0.76 21.34
CA HIS A 83 -1.37 0.23 22.25
C HIS A 83 -0.34 1.32 22.56
N GLN A 84 0.48 1.10 23.59
CA GLN A 84 1.50 2.09 23.98
C GLN A 84 2.81 1.85 23.23
N THR A 85 3.06 0.63 22.80
CA THR A 85 4.28 0.27 22.08
C THR A 85 4.00 -0.61 20.86
N PHE A 86 4.86 -0.50 19.85
CA PHE A 86 4.82 -1.37 18.68
C PHE A 86 4.94 -2.87 19.03
N LYS A 87 5.66 -3.21 20.10
CA LYS A 87 5.75 -4.59 20.57
C LYS A 87 4.38 -5.15 20.96
N GLU A 88 3.58 -4.36 21.66
CA GLU A 88 2.21 -4.75 22.04
C GLU A 88 1.30 -4.90 20.83
N VAL A 89 1.49 -4.08 19.79
CA VAL A 89 0.77 -4.20 18.51
C VAL A 89 1.04 -5.54 17.85
N ILE A 90 2.31 -5.93 17.73
CA ILE A 90 2.71 -7.20 17.10
C ILE A 90 2.13 -8.41 17.85
N GLN A 91 2.07 -8.32 19.18
CA GLN A 91 1.54 -9.40 20.03
C GLN A 91 0.01 -9.41 20.09
N CYS A 92 -0.64 -8.34 19.63
CA CYS A 92 -2.09 -8.23 19.67
C CYS A 92 -2.70 -9.13 18.59
N CYS A 93 -3.57 -10.04 19.01
CA CYS A 93 -4.23 -11.01 18.14
C CYS A 93 -3.26 -11.98 17.41
N GLU A 94 -2.03 -12.17 17.94
CA GLU A 94 -1.06 -13.15 17.43
C GLU A 94 -1.62 -14.58 17.47
N ASP A 95 -2.46 -14.88 18.47
CA ASP A 95 -3.10 -16.19 18.69
C ASP A 95 -4.53 -16.33 18.15
N ILE A 96 -5.03 -15.35 17.39
CA ILE A 96 -6.36 -15.42 16.76
C ILE A 96 -6.19 -15.89 15.32
N GLU A 97 -6.56 -17.15 15.05
CA GLU A 97 -6.66 -17.78 13.72
C GLU A 97 -7.70 -17.07 12.81
#